data_AF-A0A9J7HJP5-F1
#
_entry.id   AF-A0A9J7HJP5-F1
#
_cell.length_a   1.000
_cell.length_b   1.000
_cell.length_c   1.000
_cell.angle_alpha   90.00
_cell.angle_beta   90.00
_cell.angle_gamma   90.00
#
_symmetry.space_group_name_H-M   'P 1'
#
loop_
_entity.id
_entity.type
_entity.pdbx_description
1 polymer ?
#
loop_
_entity_poly.entity_id
_entity_poly.type
_entity_poly.pdbx_seq_one_letter_code
_entity_poly.pdbx_strand_id
1 'polypeptide(L)'
;MIMAASSEQIWKPYYPCDYYKQEYSDCTTVGHRFHSYYVYGEKPECGQWKKDYEACTAWMKTKSEEAKQELLKVEDRHLQQKYYVNPVWPRRVTPPKDWYLPVEEMRQKQKLQQQS
;
A
#
# COMPACT_ATOMS: atom_id res chain seq x y z
N MET A 1 11.97 -2.83 43.17
CA MET A 1 11.13 -1.94 42.33
C MET A 1 11.64 -2.08 40.90
N ILE A 2 10.93 -2.81 40.06
CA ILE A 2 11.30 -3.00 38.65
C ILE A 2 10.63 -1.86 37.88
N MET A 3 11.43 -0.93 37.36
CA MET A 3 10.98 0.11 36.44
C MET A 3 10.62 -0.58 35.11
N ALA A 4 9.33 -0.76 34.84
CA ALA A 4 8.87 -1.09 33.50
C ALA A 4 9.20 0.09 32.60
N ALA A 5 10.08 -0.12 31.61
CA ALA A 5 10.32 0.84 30.56
C ALA A 5 9.00 1.09 29.83
N SER A 6 8.47 2.31 29.94
CA SER A 6 7.36 2.78 29.12
C SER A 6 7.82 2.76 27.67
N SER A 7 7.43 1.73 26.91
CA SER A 7 7.63 1.73 25.46
C SER A 7 6.66 2.77 24.88
N GLU A 8 7.11 4.00 24.73
CA GLU A 8 6.42 4.97 23.88
C GLU A 8 6.27 4.33 22.50
N GLN A 9 5.02 4.04 22.12
CA GLN A 9 4.73 3.40 20.86
C GLN A 9 4.88 4.43 19.74
N ILE A 10 6.14 4.63 19.32
CA ILE A 10 6.49 5.54 18.22
C ILE A 10 5.78 5.02 16.97
N TRP A 11 4.91 5.85 16.41
CA TRP A 11 4.22 5.57 15.17
C TRP A 11 5.23 5.26 14.06
N LYS A 12 4.96 4.21 13.28
CA LYS A 12 5.79 3.78 12.16
C LYS A 12 4.99 3.87 10.87
N PRO A 13 5.57 4.43 9.79
CA PRO A 13 4.93 4.43 8.49
C PRO A 13 4.74 3.01 7.98
N TYR A 14 3.73 2.82 7.13
CA TYR A 14 3.42 1.56 6.47
C TYR A 14 4.55 1.12 5.53
N TYR A 15 5.13 2.06 4.78
CA TYR A 15 6.29 1.82 3.93
C TYR A 15 7.57 2.44 4.53
N PRO A 16 8.70 1.72 4.54
CA PRO A 16 9.98 2.31 4.94
C PRO A 16 10.44 3.34 3.91
N CYS A 17 11.25 4.33 4.31
CA CYS A 17 11.68 5.39 3.37
C CYS A 17 12.49 4.85 2.18
N ASP A 18 13.19 3.74 2.34
CA ASP A 18 13.93 3.09 1.25
C ASP A 18 13.01 2.61 0.12
N TYR A 19 11.75 2.28 0.43
CA TYR A 19 10.74 1.95 -0.57
C TYR A 19 10.54 3.11 -1.55
N TYR A 20 10.23 4.31 -1.06
CA TYR A 20 10.03 5.50 -1.90
C TYR A 20 11.28 5.86 -2.71
N LYS A 21 12.46 5.67 -2.13
CA LYS A 21 13.74 5.90 -2.83
C LYS A 21 13.94 4.93 -3.99
N GLN A 22 13.63 3.66 -3.78
CA GLN A 22 13.73 2.64 -4.81
C GLN A 22 12.73 2.91 -5.94
N GLU A 23 11.46 3.19 -5.62
CA GLU A 23 10.44 3.53 -6.62
C GLU A 23 10.81 4.76 -7.46
N TYR A 24 11.43 5.78 -6.84
CA TYR A 24 11.98 6.92 -7.58
C TYR A 24 13.11 6.51 -8.53
N SER A 25 14.04 5.67 -8.07
CA SER A 25 15.14 5.15 -8.90
C SER A 25 14.60 4.34 -10.09
N ASP A 26 13.63 3.48 -9.84
CA ASP A 26 13.03 2.62 -10.86
C ASP A 26 12.26 3.47 -11.89
N CYS A 27 11.47 4.45 -11.43
CA CYS A 27 10.76 5.38 -12.32
C CYS A 27 11.72 6.20 -13.21
N THR A 28 12.87 6.61 -12.66
CA THR A 28 13.84 7.43 -13.40
C THR A 28 14.69 6.63 -14.38
N THR A 29 14.68 5.31 -14.27
CA THR A 29 15.44 4.41 -15.15
C THR A 29 14.95 4.51 -16.59
N VAL A 30 15.91 4.55 -17.51
CA VAL A 30 15.68 4.70 -18.96
C VAL A 30 14.73 3.61 -19.48
N GLY A 31 14.93 2.35 -19.08
CA GLY A 31 14.07 1.23 -19.47
C GLY A 31 12.60 1.41 -19.04
N HIS A 32 12.37 1.84 -17.81
CA HIS A 32 11.01 2.10 -17.31
C HIS A 32 10.33 3.22 -18.12
N ARG A 33 11.05 4.32 -18.35
CA ARG A 33 10.53 5.45 -19.14
C ARG A 33 10.20 5.07 -20.58
N PHE A 34 11.06 4.29 -21.24
CA PHE A 34 10.78 3.78 -22.58
C PHE A 34 9.57 2.86 -22.61
N HIS A 35 9.46 1.96 -21.63
CA HIS A 35 8.31 1.07 -21.51
C HIS A 35 7.01 1.86 -21.31
N SER A 36 6.98 2.80 -20.36
CA SER A 36 5.81 3.65 -20.11
C SER A 36 5.43 4.47 -21.34
N TYR A 37 6.42 5.04 -22.04
CA TYR A 37 6.15 5.77 -23.28
C TYR A 37 5.56 4.88 -24.37
N TYR A 38 6.03 3.64 -24.49
CA TYR A 38 5.50 2.70 -25.48
C TYR A 38 4.08 2.23 -25.14
N VAL A 39 3.79 1.96 -23.87
CA VAL A 39 2.48 1.44 -23.43
C VAL A 39 1.42 2.55 -23.33
N TYR A 40 1.79 3.71 -22.79
CA TYR A 40 0.86 4.79 -22.45
C TYR A 40 1.01 6.04 -23.32
N GLY A 41 2.05 6.13 -24.16
CA GLY A 41 2.32 7.29 -25.01
C GLY A 41 2.98 8.47 -24.29
N GLU A 42 3.21 8.37 -22.98
CA GLU A 42 3.74 9.44 -22.14
C GLU A 42 4.83 8.94 -21.19
N LYS A 43 5.74 9.85 -20.82
CA LYS A 43 6.77 9.58 -19.81
C LYS A 43 6.16 9.74 -18.41
N PRO A 44 6.48 8.85 -17.46
CA PRO A 44 5.91 8.93 -16.12
C PRO A 44 6.46 10.14 -15.36
N GLU A 45 5.61 10.75 -14.52
CA GLU A 45 5.99 11.89 -13.68
C GLU A 45 6.65 11.40 -12.39
N CYS A 46 7.96 11.15 -12.43
CA CYS A 46 8.70 10.63 -11.28
C CYS A 46 8.89 11.62 -10.12
N GLY A 47 8.51 12.89 -10.30
CA GLY A 47 8.68 13.93 -9.28
C GLY A 47 7.93 13.62 -8.00
N GLN A 48 6.81 12.89 -8.10
CA GLN A 48 6.01 12.52 -6.95
C GLN A 48 6.74 11.58 -5.99
N TRP A 49 7.41 10.54 -6.50
CA TRP A 49 8.18 9.60 -5.67
C TRP A 49 9.31 10.28 -4.90
N LYS A 50 9.93 11.31 -5.50
CA LYS A 50 10.95 12.11 -4.82
C LYS A 50 10.37 12.89 -3.64
N LYS A 51 9.22 13.56 -3.82
CA LYS A 51 8.54 14.29 -2.75
C LYS A 51 8.12 13.35 -1.61
N ASP A 52 7.67 12.15 -1.95
CA ASP A 52 7.25 11.14 -0.99
C ASP A 52 8.44 10.65 -0.13
N TYR A 53 9.58 10.42 -0.78
CA TYR A 53 10.83 10.13 -0.08
C TYR A 53 11.22 11.28 0.86
N GLU A 54 11.15 12.53 0.39
CA GLU A 54 11.45 13.72 1.21
C GLU A 54 10.52 13.81 2.43
N ALA A 55 9.21 13.61 2.26
CA ALA A 55 8.23 13.58 3.35
C ALA A 55 8.54 12.47 4.39
N CYS A 56 8.89 11.26 3.92
CA CYS A 56 9.28 10.17 4.81
C CYS A 56 10.56 10.50 5.60
N THR A 57 11.59 11.05 4.93
CA THR A 57 12.83 11.43 5.61
C THR A 57 12.63 12.59 6.59
N ALA A 58 11.69 13.50 6.31
CA ALA A 58 11.33 14.57 7.24
C ALA A 58 10.76 14.00 8.54
N TRP A 59 9.81 13.05 8.45
CA TRP A 59 9.29 12.33 9.63
C TRP A 59 10.40 11.63 10.40
N MET A 60 11.29 10.91 9.71
CA MET A 60 12.39 10.20 10.37
C MET A 60 13.35 11.12 11.14
N LYS A 61 13.54 12.37 10.67
CA LYS A 61 14.42 13.36 11.29
C LYS A 61 13.75 14.12 12.43
N THR A 62 12.54 14.62 12.21
CA THR A 62 11.87 15.54 13.15
C THR A 62 10.95 14.81 14.10
N LYS A 63 10.34 13.70 13.67
CA LYS A 63 9.22 13.02 14.34
C LYS A 63 8.08 13.98 14.72
N SER A 64 7.90 15.06 13.93
CA SER A 64 6.88 16.06 14.20
C SER A 64 5.51 15.62 13.69
N GLU A 65 4.45 16.13 14.32
CA GLU A 65 3.08 15.76 13.94
C GLU A 65 2.73 16.23 12.52
N GLU A 66 3.29 17.37 12.07
CA GLU A 66 3.10 17.88 10.70
C GLU A 66 3.73 16.93 9.68
N ALA A 67 4.95 16.45 9.94
CA ALA A 67 5.63 15.51 9.06
C ALA A 67 4.89 14.16 9.00
N LYS A 68 4.32 13.73 10.13
CA LYS A 68 3.47 12.54 10.20
C LYS A 68 2.19 12.69 9.39
N GLN A 69 1.48 13.82 9.54
CA GLN A 69 0.26 14.08 8.79
C GLN A 69 0.52 14.12 7.28
N GLU A 70 1.64 14.69 6.86
CA GLU A 70 2.01 14.71 5.44
C GLU A 70 2.33 13.30 4.93
N LEU A 71 3.07 12.50 5.70
CA LEU A 71 3.37 11.12 5.33
C LEU A 71 2.11 10.24 5.26
N LEU A 72 1.13 10.46 6.14
CA LEU A 72 -0.17 9.78 6.09
C LEU A 72 -0.95 10.10 4.82
N LYS A 73 -0.90 11.34 4.31
CA LYS A 73 -1.53 11.69 3.03
C LYS A 73 -0.85 10.99 1.85
N VAL A 74 0.48 10.90 1.89
CA VAL A 74 1.26 10.15 0.89
C VAL A 74 0.83 8.68 0.87
N GLU A 75 0.77 8.05 2.05
CA GLU A 75 0.35 6.65 2.18
C GLU A 75 -1.08 6.42 1.71
N ASP A 76 -2.03 7.28 2.12
CA ASP A 76 -3.41 7.18 1.66
C ASP A 76 -3.52 7.29 0.14
N ARG A 77 -2.83 8.24 -0.49
CA ARG A 77 -2.81 8.37 -1.96
C ARG A 77 -2.34 7.08 -2.64
N HIS A 78 -1.27 6.46 -2.15
CA HIS A 78 -0.77 5.19 -2.69
C HIS A 78 -1.77 4.05 -2.51
N LEU A 79 -2.47 4.00 -1.38
CA LEU A 79 -3.54 3.05 -1.15
C LEU A 79 -4.71 3.27 -2.13
N GLN A 80 -5.16 4.52 -2.32
CA GLN A 80 -6.23 4.84 -3.26
C GLN A 80 -5.87 4.45 -4.70
N GLN A 81 -4.65 4.75 -5.15
CA GLN A 81 -4.17 4.34 -6.48
C GLN A 81 -4.20 2.82 -6.67
N LYS A 82 -3.81 2.06 -5.63
CA LYS A 82 -3.88 0.59 -5.65
C LYS A 82 -5.31 0.07 -5.78
N TYR A 83 -6.31 0.78 -5.26
CA TYR A 83 -7.72 0.39 -5.36
C TYR A 83 -8.40 0.88 -6.63
N TYR A 84 -7.90 1.95 -7.25
CA TYR A 84 -8.48 2.52 -8.46
C TYR A 84 -8.36 1.59 -9.68
N VAL A 85 -7.33 0.73 -9.70
CA VAL A 85 -7.13 -0.24 -10.78
C VAL A 85 -8.26 -1.28 -10.72
N ASN A 86 -9.28 -1.12 -11.59
CA ASN A 86 -10.50 -1.93 -11.66
C ASN A 86 -10.17 -3.44 -11.62
N PRO A 87 -10.22 -4.07 -10.44
CA PRO A 87 -9.66 -5.39 -10.30
C PRO A 87 -10.68 -6.40 -10.81
N VAL A 88 -10.22 -7.45 -11.51
CA VAL A 88 -11.05 -8.62 -11.86
C VAL A 88 -11.76 -9.18 -10.61
N TRP A 89 -11.15 -9.01 -9.44
CA TRP A 89 -11.69 -9.40 -8.14
C TRP A 89 -11.92 -8.17 -7.25
N PRO A 90 -13.18 -7.85 -6.90
CA PRO A 90 -13.46 -6.73 -6.01
C PRO A 90 -12.88 -6.98 -4.61
N ARG A 91 -12.46 -5.91 -3.95
CA ARG A 91 -11.98 -5.97 -2.56
C ARG A 91 -13.10 -6.50 -1.65
N ARG A 92 -12.81 -7.57 -0.92
CA ARG A 92 -13.70 -8.09 0.12
C ARG A 92 -13.59 -7.22 1.38
N VAL A 93 -14.72 -6.74 1.88
CA VAL A 93 -14.82 -5.98 3.14
C VAL A 93 -14.95 -6.92 4.33
N THR A 94 -15.69 -8.01 4.17
CA THR A 94 -15.91 -9.03 5.19
C THR A 94 -15.58 -10.42 4.64
N PRO A 95 -15.10 -11.33 5.50
CA PRO A 95 -14.98 -12.72 5.10
C PRO A 95 -16.37 -13.29 4.82
N PRO A 96 -16.50 -14.27 3.90
CA PRO A 96 -17.73 -15.01 3.74
C PRO A 96 -18.20 -15.59 5.08
N LYS A 97 -19.52 -15.54 5.34
CA LYS A 97 -20.09 -15.99 6.62
C LYS A 97 -19.69 -17.41 6.98
N ASP A 98 -19.55 -18.27 5.97
CA ASP A 98 -19.28 -19.70 6.11
C ASP A 98 -17.78 -20.05 5.93
N TRP A 99 -16.89 -19.05 6.01
CA TRP A 99 -15.44 -19.25 5.83
C TRP A 99 -14.81 -20.16 6.89
N TYR A 100 -15.48 -20.36 8.03
CA TYR A 100 -15.00 -21.22 9.11
C TYR A 100 -15.41 -22.70 8.97
N LEU A 101 -16.24 -23.05 7.97
CA LEU A 101 -16.74 -24.42 7.83
C LEU A 101 -15.66 -25.36 7.28
N PRO A 102 -15.67 -26.65 7.67
CA PRO A 102 -14.84 -27.66 7.06
C PRO A 102 -15.02 -27.71 5.54
N VAL A 103 -13.94 -28.00 4.81
CA VAL A 103 -13.88 -27.94 3.35
C VAL A 103 -14.97 -28.78 2.67
N GLU A 104 -15.31 -29.94 3.23
CA GLU A 104 -16.35 -30.82 2.67
C GLU A 104 -17.76 -30.20 2.76
N GLU A 105 -18.08 -29.51 3.85
CA GLU A 105 -19.35 -28.81 4.01
C GLU A 105 -19.45 -27.60 3.07
N MET A 106 -18.34 -26.89 2.86
CA MET A 106 -18.26 -25.81 1.87
C MET A 106 -18.53 -26.34 0.45
N ARG A 107 -17.91 -27.47 0.08
CA ARG A 107 -18.07 -28.08 -1.25
C ARG A 107 -19.51 -28.55 -1.51
N GLN A 108 -20.17 -29.11 -0.49
CA GLN A 108 -21.57 -29.51 -0.60
C GLN A 108 -22.50 -28.31 -0.79
N LYS A 109 -22.33 -27.24 -0.01
CA LYS A 109 -23.10 -25.99 -0.17
C LYS A 109 -22.93 -25.34 -1.55
N GLN A 110 -21.70 -25.32 -2.07
CA GLN A 110 -21.43 -24.79 -3.43
C GLN A 110 -22.18 -25.58 -4.52
N LYS A 111 -22.23 -26.92 -4.40
CA LYS A 111 -22.98 -27.76 -5.34
C LYS A 111 -24.49 -27.48 -5.29
N LEU A 112 -25.03 -27.27 -4.09
CA LEU A 112 -26.46 -26.94 -3.91
C LEU A 112 -26.82 -25.57 -4.49
N GLN A 113 -25.92 -24.58 -4.39
CA GLN A 113 -26.11 -23.23 -4.96
C GLN A 113 -26.04 -23.18 -6.50
N GLN A 114 -25.43 -24.18 -7.15
CA GLN A 114 -25.32 -24.25 -8.62
C GLN A 114 -26.49 -25.00 -9.28
N GLN A 115 -27.37 -25.62 -8.50
CA GLN A 115 -28.52 -26.40 -8.97
C GLN A 115 -29.86 -25.68 -8.84
N SER A 116 -29.85 -24.43 -8.35
CA SER A 116 -30.99 -23.50 -8.30
C SER A 116 -30.81 -22.39 -9.31
#